data_AF-A0A258Y0F1-F1
#
_entry.id   AF-A0A258Y0F1-F1
#
_cell.length_a   1.000
_cell.length_b   1.000
_cell.length_c   1.000
_cell.angle_alpha   90.00
_cell.angle_beta   90.00
_cell.angle_gamma   90.00
#
_symmetry.space_group_name_H-M   'P 1'
#
loop_
_entity.id
_entity.type
_entity.pdbx_description
1 polymer ?
#
loop_
_entity_poly.entity_id
_entity_poly.type
_entity_poly.pdbx_seq_one_letter_code
_entity_poly.pdbx_strand_id
1 'polypeptide(L)'
;MPSPATCRLASLDEQIAAQHAVIARFETALWENGFNAALLPSYQSAWRRLETLLAKRDDARHHFILVIPVADSPAQLQRCLASLLELCRAYAYGGIEDGHFSKVSVLLADDSESAETIAANQALVHAFDTKGLAIEYFGLSEQLALLDTLPELDLSPIIGNAPRLATSGSTA
;
A
#
# COMPACT_ATOMS: atom_id res chain seq x y z
N MET A 1 -24.01 0.53 52.96
CA MET A 1 -23.27 1.49 52.12
C MET A 1 -22.67 0.70 50.97
N PRO A 2 -23.25 0.73 49.76
CA PRO A 2 -22.58 0.11 48.62
C PRO A 2 -21.39 1.00 48.24
N SER A 3 -20.18 0.45 48.25
CA SER A 3 -19.00 1.15 47.73
C SER A 3 -19.26 1.55 46.28
N PRO A 4 -18.88 2.77 45.85
CA PRO A 4 -19.00 3.12 44.45
C PRO A 4 -18.08 2.18 43.67
N ALA A 5 -18.61 1.48 42.67
CA ALA A 5 -17.78 0.81 41.69
C ALA A 5 -17.03 1.90 40.91
N THR A 6 -15.84 2.25 41.36
CA THR A 6 -14.88 3.06 40.59
C THR A 6 -14.36 2.19 39.47
N CYS A 7 -15.16 2.05 38.41
CA CYS A 7 -14.70 1.51 37.14
C CYS A 7 -13.74 2.54 36.55
N ARG A 8 -12.45 2.43 36.89
CA ARG A 8 -11.39 3.24 36.28
C ARG A 8 -11.40 2.93 34.79
N LEU A 9 -11.49 3.97 33.97
CA LEU A 9 -11.25 3.83 32.53
C LEU A 9 -9.79 3.42 32.33
N ALA A 10 -9.58 2.30 31.63
CA ALA A 10 -8.24 1.85 31.26
C ALA A 10 -7.52 2.96 30.47
N SER A 11 -6.25 3.18 30.78
CA SER A 11 -5.37 4.06 30.01
C SER A 11 -5.25 3.58 28.56
N LEU A 12 -4.76 4.44 27.67
CA LEU A 12 -4.57 4.08 26.26
C LEU A 12 -3.61 2.89 26.11
N ASP A 13 -2.52 2.86 26.88
CA ASP A 13 -1.55 1.77 26.84
C ASP A 13 -2.15 0.45 27.33
N GLU A 14 -2.97 0.48 28.38
CA GLU A 14 -3.71 -0.70 28.85
C GLU A 14 -4.71 -1.19 27.79
N GLN A 15 -5.39 -0.28 27.09
CA GLN A 15 -6.30 -0.63 25.99
C GLN A 15 -5.56 -1.28 24.81
N ILE A 16 -4.41 -0.72 24.42
CA ILE A 16 -3.57 -1.27 23.35
C ILE A 16 -3.05 -2.66 23.73
N ALA A 17 -2.53 -2.82 24.95
CA ALA A 17 -2.04 -4.12 25.45
C ALA A 17 -3.16 -5.17 25.50
N ALA A 18 -4.34 -4.80 25.99
CA ALA A 18 -5.51 -5.67 25.98
C ALA A 18 -5.93 -6.05 24.55
N GLN A 19 -5.86 -5.11 23.61
CA GLN A 19 -6.20 -5.36 22.22
C GLN A 19 -5.21 -6.35 21.56
N HIS A 20 -3.92 -6.23 21.84
CA HIS A 20 -2.93 -7.21 21.40
C HIS A 20 -3.23 -8.62 21.95
N ALA A 21 -3.64 -8.72 23.22
CA ALA A 21 -4.03 -10.02 23.80
C ALA A 21 -5.28 -10.62 23.12
N VAL A 22 -6.24 -9.78 22.70
CA VAL A 22 -7.40 -10.24 21.91
C VAL A 22 -6.97 -10.78 20.54
N ILE A 23 -6.07 -10.08 19.85
CA ILE A 23 -5.53 -10.51 18.55
C ILE A 23 -4.83 -11.86 18.70
N ALA A 24 -3.94 -12.02 19.68
CA ALA A 24 -3.22 -13.27 19.93
C ALA A 24 -4.16 -14.47 20.22
N ARG A 25 -5.27 -14.21 20.92
CA ARG A 25 -6.31 -15.23 21.15
C ARG A 25 -7.02 -15.64 19.87
N PHE A 26 -7.37 -14.67 19.02
CA PHE A 26 -7.97 -14.96 17.72
C PHE A 26 -7.00 -15.73 16.82
N GLU A 27 -5.74 -15.33 16.78
CA GLU A 27 -4.70 -16.02 16.01
C GLU A 27 -4.56 -17.48 16.46
N THR A 28 -4.47 -17.72 17.77
CA THR A 28 -4.43 -19.10 18.30
C THR A 28 -5.66 -19.90 17.87
N ALA A 29 -6.86 -19.34 18.06
CA ALA A 29 -8.12 -20.01 17.71
C ALA A 29 -8.30 -20.23 16.19
N LEU A 30 -7.67 -19.40 15.36
CA LEU A 30 -7.69 -19.51 13.91
C LEU A 30 -6.92 -20.75 13.42
N TRP A 31 -5.95 -21.23 14.21
CA TRP A 31 -5.04 -22.32 13.84
C TRP A 31 -5.17 -23.59 14.69
N GLU A 32 -5.86 -23.54 15.83
CA GLU A 32 -5.91 -24.61 16.85
C GLU A 32 -6.29 -26.00 16.30
N ASN A 33 -7.12 -26.07 15.25
CA ASN A 33 -7.52 -27.32 14.59
C ASN A 33 -7.42 -27.22 13.06
N GLY A 34 -6.42 -26.49 12.57
CA GLY A 34 -6.35 -26.04 11.17
C GLY A 34 -7.05 -24.70 10.97
N PHE A 35 -7.01 -24.20 9.73
CA PHE A 35 -7.48 -22.85 9.41
C PHE A 35 -9.00 -22.71 9.57
N ASN A 36 -9.43 -21.96 10.58
CA ASN A 36 -10.83 -21.65 10.82
C ASN A 36 -11.23 -20.34 10.12
N ALA A 37 -11.69 -20.46 8.87
CA ALA A 37 -12.13 -19.32 8.06
C ALA A 37 -13.24 -18.46 8.70
N ALA A 38 -14.08 -19.05 9.57
CA ALA A 38 -15.17 -18.32 10.21
C ALA A 38 -14.68 -17.28 11.23
N LEU A 39 -13.46 -17.43 11.76
CA LEU A 39 -12.85 -16.49 12.72
C LEU A 39 -12.09 -15.35 12.03
N LEU A 40 -11.78 -15.48 10.73
CA LEU A 40 -10.98 -14.51 9.99
C LEU A 40 -11.56 -13.08 10.03
N PRO A 41 -12.89 -12.86 9.84
CA PRO A 41 -13.43 -11.50 9.90
C PRO A 41 -13.29 -10.86 11.29
N SER A 42 -13.40 -11.66 12.35
CA SER A 42 -13.22 -11.19 13.74
C SER A 42 -11.76 -10.86 14.04
N TYR A 43 -10.84 -11.68 13.55
CA TYR A 43 -9.40 -11.41 13.61
C TYR A 43 -9.03 -10.10 12.89
N GLN A 44 -9.49 -9.92 11.65
CA GLN A 44 -9.29 -8.69 10.86
C GLN A 44 -9.92 -7.46 11.53
N SER A 45 -11.12 -7.60 12.12
CA SER A 45 -11.76 -6.54 12.90
C SER A 45 -10.95 -6.15 14.14
N ALA A 46 -10.34 -7.12 14.82
CA ALA A 46 -9.48 -6.87 15.97
C ALA A 46 -8.23 -6.05 15.60
N TRP A 47 -7.66 -6.26 14.41
CA TRP A 47 -6.59 -5.41 13.89
C TRP A 47 -7.06 -3.99 13.61
N ARG A 48 -8.17 -3.79 12.90
CA ARG A 48 -8.71 -2.44 12.64
C ARG A 48 -9.04 -1.66 13.92
N ARG A 49 -9.48 -2.37 14.96
CA ARG A 49 -9.68 -1.81 16.31
C ARG A 49 -8.35 -1.34 16.92
N LEU A 50 -7.28 -2.11 16.77
CA LEU A 50 -5.94 -1.71 17.21
C LEU A 50 -5.47 -0.44 16.49
N GLU A 51 -5.66 -0.36 15.17
CA GLU A 51 -5.32 0.83 14.37
C GLU A 51 -6.06 2.08 14.88
N THR A 52 -7.34 1.95 15.25
CA THR A 52 -8.13 3.05 15.85
C THR A 52 -7.58 3.52 17.20
N LEU A 53 -6.96 2.62 17.98
CA LEU A 53 -6.30 2.98 19.23
C LEU A 53 -4.94 3.64 18.96
N LEU A 54 -4.17 3.10 18.02
CA LEU A 54 -2.85 3.61 17.65
C LEU A 54 -2.92 5.01 17.03
N ALA A 55 -3.98 5.34 16.29
CA ALA A 55 -4.22 6.67 15.74
C ALA A 55 -4.34 7.78 16.81
N LYS A 56 -4.54 7.42 18.09
CA LYS A 56 -4.57 8.38 19.22
C LYS A 56 -3.17 8.66 19.78
N ARG A 57 -2.16 7.98 19.26
CA ARG A 57 -0.75 8.12 19.60
C ARG A 57 0.00 8.58 18.36
N ASP A 58 1.19 9.10 18.56
CA ASP A 58 2.15 9.20 17.48
C ASP A 58 2.53 7.78 16.99
N ASP A 59 2.33 7.52 15.70
CA ASP A 59 2.55 6.21 15.09
C ASP A 59 3.95 6.14 14.47
N ALA A 60 4.91 5.67 15.28
CA ALA A 60 6.30 5.47 14.89
C ALA A 60 6.54 4.28 13.95
N ARG A 61 5.50 3.53 13.56
CA ARG A 61 5.67 2.38 12.66
C ARG A 61 6.07 2.83 11.25
N HIS A 62 6.75 1.95 10.53
CA HIS A 62 7.27 2.23 9.21
C HIS A 62 6.15 2.46 8.17
N HIS A 63 6.46 3.33 7.21
CA HIS A 63 5.72 3.44 5.96
C HIS A 63 6.28 2.42 4.98
N PHE A 64 5.44 1.53 4.44
CA PHE A 64 5.82 0.58 3.41
C PHE A 64 5.59 1.15 2.01
N ILE A 65 6.65 1.18 1.22
CA ILE A 65 6.58 1.53 -0.21
C ILE A 65 6.78 0.24 -1.00
N LEU A 66 5.74 -0.20 -1.70
CA LEU A 66 5.79 -1.40 -2.53
C LEU A 66 6.17 -1.02 -3.96
N VAL A 67 7.36 -1.43 -4.39
CA VAL A 67 7.79 -1.25 -5.78
C VAL A 67 7.28 -2.41 -6.61
N ILE A 68 6.41 -2.11 -7.59
CA ILE A 68 5.81 -3.10 -8.48
C ILE A 68 6.33 -2.83 -9.90
N PRO A 69 7.28 -3.65 -10.41
CA PRO A 69 7.65 -3.60 -11.81
C PRO A 69 6.53 -4.18 -12.67
N VAL A 70 6.21 -3.51 -13.77
CA VAL A 70 5.15 -3.89 -14.70
C VAL A 70 5.64 -3.74 -16.14
N ALA A 71 5.13 -4.62 -16.99
CA ALA A 71 5.29 -4.62 -18.45
C ALA A 71 3.90 -4.85 -19.10
N ASP A 72 3.84 -5.58 -20.21
CA ASP A 72 2.68 -5.70 -21.11
C ASP A 72 1.47 -6.53 -20.61
N SER A 73 1.17 -6.56 -19.31
CA SER A 73 -0.01 -7.25 -18.77
C SER A 73 -0.83 -6.42 -17.78
N PRO A 74 -1.68 -5.49 -18.27
CA PRO A 74 -2.59 -4.71 -17.43
C PRO A 74 -3.52 -5.58 -16.58
N ALA A 75 -3.93 -6.74 -17.09
CA ALA A 75 -4.78 -7.67 -16.37
C ALA A 75 -4.10 -8.28 -15.11
N GLN A 76 -2.78 -8.51 -15.17
CA GLN A 76 -2.03 -8.95 -13.99
C GLN A 76 -1.88 -7.82 -12.98
N LEU A 77 -1.55 -6.62 -13.46
CA LEU A 77 -1.47 -5.42 -12.62
C LEU A 77 -2.78 -5.18 -11.86
N GLN A 78 -3.92 -5.24 -12.56
CA GLN A 78 -5.23 -5.06 -11.95
C GLN A 78 -5.49 -6.06 -10.82
N ARG A 79 -5.17 -7.34 -11.02
CA ARG A 79 -5.34 -8.38 -9.98
C ARG A 79 -4.40 -8.15 -8.80
N CYS A 80 -3.17 -7.74 -9.06
CA CYS A 80 -2.20 -7.42 -8.01
C CYS A 80 -2.69 -6.27 -7.13
N LEU A 81 -3.08 -5.14 -7.75
CA LEU A 81 -3.61 -3.98 -7.03
C LEU A 81 -4.92 -4.29 -6.31
N ALA A 82 -5.79 -5.13 -6.89
CA ALA A 82 -7.02 -5.59 -6.22
C ALA A 82 -6.71 -6.38 -4.94
N SER A 83 -5.78 -7.33 -5.00
CA SER A 83 -5.35 -8.11 -3.84
C SER A 83 -4.73 -7.22 -2.75
N LEU A 84 -3.88 -6.27 -3.15
CA LEU A 84 -3.28 -5.32 -2.22
C LEU A 84 -4.34 -4.43 -1.55
N LEU A 85 -5.30 -3.92 -2.32
CA LEU A 85 -6.39 -3.12 -1.81
C LEU A 85 -7.28 -3.90 -0.83
N GLU A 86 -7.58 -5.17 -1.13
CA GLU A 86 -8.30 -6.06 -0.22
C GLU A 86 -7.55 -6.25 1.11
N LEU A 87 -6.24 -6.46 1.05
CA LEU A 87 -5.39 -6.57 2.24
C LEU A 87 -5.40 -5.28 3.07
N CYS A 88 -5.25 -4.13 2.40
CA CYS A 88 -5.29 -2.83 3.07
C CYS A 88 -6.65 -2.61 3.76
N ARG A 89 -7.76 -2.97 3.11
CA ARG A 89 -9.11 -2.87 3.71
C ARG A 89 -9.35 -3.83 4.87
N ALA A 90 -8.76 -5.03 4.79
CA ALA A 90 -8.92 -6.05 5.81
C ALA A 90 -8.28 -5.62 7.15
N TYR A 91 -7.09 -5.01 7.09
CA TYR A 91 -6.30 -4.72 8.29
C TYR A 91 -6.16 -3.23 8.61
N ALA A 92 -6.33 -2.34 7.62
CA ALA A 92 -6.21 -0.89 7.74
C ALA A 92 -4.90 -0.42 8.41
N TYR A 93 -3.78 -1.05 8.07
CA TYR A 93 -2.47 -0.73 8.65
C TYR A 93 -2.11 0.75 8.49
N GLY A 94 -1.82 1.41 9.60
CA GLY A 94 -1.58 2.86 9.66
C GLY A 94 -2.84 3.71 9.74
N GLY A 95 -4.01 3.13 9.51
CA GLY A 95 -5.26 3.85 9.35
C GLY A 95 -5.44 4.44 7.95
N ILE A 96 -6.40 5.36 7.85
CA ILE A 96 -6.74 6.08 6.63
C ILE A 96 -6.66 7.58 6.92
N GLU A 97 -5.91 8.30 6.11
CA GLU A 97 -5.74 9.75 6.15
C GLU A 97 -6.01 10.31 4.76
N ASP A 98 -6.81 11.39 4.67
CA ASP A 98 -7.19 12.02 3.39
C ASP A 98 -7.69 11.04 2.32
N GLY A 99 -8.44 10.02 2.76
CA GLY A 99 -9.00 8.98 1.89
C GLY A 99 -8.03 7.88 1.47
N HIS A 100 -6.76 7.94 1.89
CA HIS A 100 -5.71 6.99 1.53
C HIS A 100 -5.19 6.20 2.74
N PHE A 101 -4.67 5.00 2.50
CA PHE A 101 -3.93 4.25 3.53
C PHE A 101 -2.63 4.98 3.87
N SER A 102 -2.47 5.40 5.12
CA SER A 102 -1.41 6.35 5.51
C SER A 102 0.00 5.76 5.51
N LYS A 103 0.13 4.43 5.71
CA LYS A 103 1.43 3.75 5.87
C LYS A 103 1.74 2.76 4.73
N VAL A 104 0.95 2.75 3.67
CA VAL A 104 1.16 1.87 2.51
C VAL A 104 1.00 2.68 1.23
N SER A 105 2.06 2.76 0.44
CA SER A 105 2.02 3.31 -0.92
C SER A 105 2.69 2.36 -1.91
N VAL A 106 2.41 2.59 -3.18
CA VAL A 106 2.97 1.80 -4.28
C VAL A 106 3.75 2.73 -5.21
N LEU A 107 4.93 2.28 -5.63
CA LEU A 107 5.65 2.83 -6.76
C LEU A 107 5.51 1.85 -7.92
N LEU A 108 4.79 2.24 -8.97
CA LEU A 108 4.58 1.43 -10.15
C LEU A 108 5.67 1.75 -11.17
N ALA A 109 6.67 0.87 -11.30
CA ALA A 109 7.75 1.02 -12.26
C ALA A 109 7.34 0.39 -13.60
N ASP A 110 6.98 1.23 -14.57
CA ASP A 110 6.44 0.80 -15.86
C ASP A 110 7.52 0.80 -16.95
N ASP A 111 7.82 -0.39 -17.47
CA ASP A 111 8.78 -0.64 -18.56
C ASP A 111 8.05 -1.14 -19.83
N SER A 112 6.76 -0.87 -19.96
CA SER A 112 5.98 -1.24 -21.14
C SER A 112 6.37 -0.40 -22.35
N GLU A 113 6.48 -1.02 -23.52
CA GLU A 113 6.80 -0.32 -24.77
C GLU A 113 5.54 0.20 -25.50
N SER A 114 4.41 -0.50 -25.34
CA SER A 114 3.15 -0.16 -26.02
C SER A 114 2.44 1.02 -25.36
N ALA A 115 2.13 2.04 -26.17
CA ALA A 115 1.34 3.19 -25.73
C ALA A 115 -0.05 2.78 -25.19
N GLU A 116 -0.65 1.72 -25.73
CA GLU A 116 -1.93 1.20 -25.24
C GLU A 116 -1.80 0.56 -23.86
N THR A 117 -0.74 -0.20 -23.62
CA THR A 117 -0.45 -0.78 -22.30
C THR A 117 -0.17 0.31 -21.28
N ILE A 118 0.68 1.28 -21.62
CA ILE A 118 1.01 2.43 -20.77
C ILE A 118 -0.27 3.16 -20.35
N ALA A 119 -1.14 3.50 -21.31
CA ALA A 119 -2.40 4.17 -21.04
C ALA A 119 -3.33 3.32 -20.15
N ALA A 120 -3.37 2.01 -20.37
CA ALA A 120 -4.15 1.09 -19.53
C ALA A 120 -3.60 1.01 -18.10
N ASN A 121 -2.29 0.98 -17.92
CA ASN A 121 -1.64 0.96 -16.62
C ASN A 121 -1.88 2.28 -15.86
N GLN A 122 -1.74 3.43 -16.52
CA GLN A 122 -2.05 4.74 -15.94
C GLN A 122 -3.53 4.85 -15.54
N ALA A 123 -4.45 4.32 -16.35
CA ALA A 123 -5.87 4.27 -15.99
C ALA A 123 -6.12 3.40 -14.75
N LEU A 124 -5.40 2.28 -14.60
CA LEU A 124 -5.45 1.44 -13.40
C LEU A 124 -4.92 2.19 -12.18
N VAL A 125 -3.78 2.89 -12.30
CA VAL A 125 -3.24 3.73 -11.22
C VAL A 125 -4.32 4.69 -10.71
N HIS A 126 -4.93 5.47 -11.58
CA HIS A 126 -5.99 6.41 -11.18
C HIS A 126 -7.22 5.72 -10.57
N ALA A 127 -7.62 4.58 -11.12
CA ALA A 127 -8.77 3.81 -10.62
C ALA A 127 -8.53 3.17 -9.24
N PHE A 128 -7.29 2.95 -8.83
CA PHE A 128 -6.95 2.41 -7.51
C PHE A 128 -6.57 3.52 -6.51
N ASP A 129 -5.98 4.60 -6.97
CA ASP A 129 -5.77 5.83 -6.21
C ASP A 129 -7.07 6.38 -5.64
N THR A 130 -8.09 6.51 -6.50
CA THR A 130 -9.46 6.90 -6.07
C THR A 130 -10.13 5.93 -5.09
N LYS A 131 -9.60 4.72 -4.90
CA LYS A 131 -10.07 3.73 -3.90
C LYS A 131 -9.28 3.79 -2.60
N GLY A 132 -8.32 4.70 -2.48
CA GLY A 132 -7.51 4.97 -1.30
C GLY A 132 -6.13 4.32 -1.29
N LEU A 133 -5.70 3.68 -2.38
CA LEU A 133 -4.34 3.14 -2.48
C LEU A 133 -3.46 4.19 -3.16
N ALA A 134 -2.57 4.86 -2.42
CA ALA A 134 -1.67 5.84 -3.02
C ALA A 134 -0.68 5.15 -3.96
N ILE A 135 -0.71 5.48 -5.25
CA ILE A 135 0.16 4.89 -6.26
C ILE A 135 0.88 6.00 -7.04
N GLU A 136 2.20 5.98 -6.98
CA GLU A 136 3.07 6.80 -7.81
C GLU A 136 3.41 6.02 -9.09
N TYR A 137 3.08 6.58 -10.26
CA TYR A 137 3.43 6.01 -11.56
C TYR A 137 4.83 6.46 -11.95
N PHE A 138 5.68 5.52 -12.36
CA PHE A 138 7.08 5.78 -12.73
C PHE A 138 7.45 5.05 -14.01
N GLY A 139 7.07 5.62 -15.15
CA GLY A 139 7.40 5.12 -16.48
C GLY A 139 8.60 5.84 -17.10
N LEU A 140 8.83 5.61 -18.40
CA LEU A 140 9.96 6.19 -19.14
C LEU A 140 10.02 7.73 -19.05
N SER A 141 8.87 8.40 -19.12
CA SER A 141 8.83 9.88 -19.06
C SER A 141 9.27 10.40 -17.69
N GLU A 142 8.80 9.74 -16.62
CA GLU A 142 9.15 10.08 -15.24
C GLU A 142 10.62 9.74 -14.93
N GLN A 143 11.14 8.64 -15.48
CA GLN A 143 12.55 8.27 -15.39
C GLN A 143 13.45 9.31 -16.08
N LEU A 144 13.10 9.74 -17.29
CA LEU A 144 13.84 10.79 -18.01
C LEU A 144 13.79 12.13 -17.27
N ALA A 145 12.62 12.51 -16.76
CA ALA A 145 12.47 13.72 -15.96
C ALA A 145 13.34 13.68 -14.68
N LEU A 146 13.41 12.53 -14.01
CA LEU A 146 14.30 12.35 -12.85
C LEU A 146 15.77 12.50 -13.24
N LEU A 147 16.19 11.90 -14.36
CA LEU A 147 17.55 12.03 -14.87
C LEU A 147 17.91 13.50 -15.17
N ASP A 148 16.97 14.28 -15.71
CA ASP A 148 17.16 15.71 -15.98
C ASP A 148 17.34 16.56 -14.70
N THR A 149 16.94 16.04 -13.52
CA THR A 149 17.17 16.72 -12.23
C THR A 149 18.52 16.42 -11.60
N LEU A 150 19.22 15.39 -12.07
CA LEU A 150 20.54 15.05 -11.54
C LEU A 150 21.58 16.09 -12.02
N PRO A 151 22.48 16.56 -11.13
CA PRO A 151 23.60 17.42 -11.56
C PRO A 151 24.39 16.71 -12.65
N GLU A 152 25.16 17.44 -13.48
CA GLU A 152 25.96 16.92 -14.62
C GLU A 152 26.83 15.71 -14.23
N LEU A 153 26.20 14.54 -14.18
CA LEU A 153 26.78 13.24 -13.98
C LEU A 153 26.77 12.64 -15.37
N ASP A 154 27.96 12.39 -15.89
CA ASP A 154 28.10 11.62 -17.11
C ASP A 154 27.69 10.17 -16.82
N LEU A 155 26.40 9.89 -17.01
CA LEU A 155 25.81 8.57 -16.84
C LEU A 155 25.87 7.76 -18.14
N SER A 156 26.34 8.33 -19.25
CA SER A 156 26.53 7.61 -20.53
C SER A 156 27.28 6.27 -20.40
N PRO A 157 28.25 6.07 -19.48
CA PRO A 157 28.89 4.77 -19.27
C PRO A 157 27.98 3.70 -18.67
N ILE A 158 26.90 4.09 -17.99
CA ILE A 158 25.99 3.21 -17.25
C ILE A 158 24.70 2.96 -18.04
N ILE A 159 24.10 4.01 -18.61
CA ILE A 159 22.81 3.93 -19.31
C ILE A 159 22.95 3.73 -20.83
N GLY A 160 24.17 3.91 -21.38
CA GLY A 160 24.42 3.86 -22.82
C GLY A 160 23.91 5.11 -23.57
N ASN A 161 24.21 5.19 -24.87
CA ASN A 161 23.83 6.30 -25.75
C ASN A 161 22.48 6.06 -26.46
N ALA A 162 21.48 5.53 -25.75
CA ALA A 162 20.15 5.35 -26.31
C ALA A 162 19.54 6.74 -26.66
N PRO A 163 18.87 6.90 -27.82
CA PRO A 163 18.25 8.16 -28.19
C PRO A 163 17.22 8.59 -27.15
N ARG A 164 17.32 9.81 -26.62
CA ARG A 164 16.34 10.39 -25.67
C ARG A 164 14.97 10.69 -26.30
N LEU A 165 14.85 10.53 -27.62
CA LEU A 165 13.63 10.74 -28.38
C LEU A 165 13.16 9.39 -28.90
N ALA A 166 11.97 8.95 -28.46
CA ALA A 166 11.20 7.96 -29.21
C ALA A 166 11.05 8.51 -30.64
N THR A 167 11.58 7.81 -31.61
CA THR A 167 11.41 8.15 -33.02
C THR A 167 9.92 8.11 -33.32
N SER A 168 9.29 9.29 -33.38
CA SER A 168 7.99 9.46 -33.99
C SER A 168 8.08 8.85 -35.39
N GLY A 169 7.37 7.76 -35.61
CA GLY A 169 7.29 7.09 -36.90
C GLY A 169 6.92 8.12 -37.97
N SER A 170 7.87 8.39 -38.86
CA SER A 170 7.64 9.19 -40.06
C SER A 170 6.77 8.36 -41.00
N THR A 171 5.51 8.76 -41.12
CA THR A 171 4.64 8.40 -42.23
C THR A 171 5.13 9.08 -43.50
N ALA A 172 5.62 8.29 -44.47
CA ALA A 172 5.51 8.52 -45.91
C ALA A 172 5.91 7.25 -46.66
#